data_AF-A0A7J7QJW7-F1
#
_entry.id   AF-A0A7J7QJW7-F1
#
_cell.length_a   1.000
_cell.length_b   1.000
_cell.length_c   1.000
_cell.angle_alpha   90.00
_cell.angle_beta   90.00
_cell.angle_gamma   90.00
#
_symmetry.space_group_name_H-M   'P 1'
#
loop_
_entity.id
_entity.type
_entity.pdbx_description
1 polymer ?
#
loop_
_entity_poly.entity_id
_entity_poly.type
_entity_poly.pdbx_seq_one_letter_code
_entity_poly.pdbx_strand_id
1 'polypeptide(L)'
;MQSAASCSAVLLGLLGLSCLVTLGSGHGILTVPPARNHLAWTQRNYYWPDGASAGGYKVVGANGAVRWPNGKHSICGDDAHKSDQPFMKPGPIVATYKEGQTVEVHVLLTTNHYGRFEFRLCPAAATKDTQCRKLERADGKGVGWDLPKIAQGSRFNGGALGENLRPMEVDNFYSWYPMKAPQCASHAHCKRFNGMPVYKLRYRLPKGYKCERCILQWYYLTGHKCHPPCIKSDRYYPDCRSNPKYRGTYLAGMDYCGTEWSSYPEEFWNCADIKIQ
;
A
#
# COMPACT_ATOMS: atom_id res chain seq x y z
N MET A 1 20.70 -51.85 -50.88
CA MET A 1 20.62 -53.06 -50.05
C MET A 1 20.68 -52.64 -48.59
N GLN A 2 19.68 -53.08 -47.80
CA GLN A 2 19.56 -53.07 -46.33
C GLN A 2 19.51 -51.69 -45.63
N SER A 3 18.66 -51.39 -44.64
CA SER A 3 17.56 -52.08 -43.95
C SER A 3 16.85 -51.02 -43.10
N ALA A 4 15.53 -51.13 -42.95
CA ALA A 4 14.71 -50.34 -42.04
C ALA A 4 14.84 -50.79 -40.57
N ALA A 5 14.58 -49.90 -39.62
CA ALA A 5 14.05 -50.22 -38.29
C ALA A 5 13.26 -49.02 -37.73
N SER A 6 12.00 -49.28 -37.37
CA SER A 6 11.02 -48.37 -36.77
C SER A 6 10.90 -48.60 -35.26
N CYS A 7 10.02 -47.82 -34.62
CA CYS A 7 9.52 -47.84 -33.23
C CYS A 7 10.33 -47.08 -32.16
N SER A 8 9.79 -45.92 -31.74
CA SER A 8 8.84 -45.90 -30.62
C SER A 8 8.39 -44.48 -30.31
N ALA A 9 7.07 -44.28 -30.31
CA ALA A 9 6.43 -43.07 -29.82
C ALA A 9 6.70 -42.92 -28.32
N VAL A 10 7.26 -41.78 -27.92
CA VAL A 10 7.23 -41.34 -26.53
C VAL A 10 6.34 -40.10 -26.49
N LEU A 11 5.08 -40.31 -26.08
CA LEU A 11 4.23 -39.25 -25.54
C LEU A 11 4.95 -38.70 -24.29
N LEU A 12 5.64 -37.58 -24.43
CA LEU A 12 6.04 -36.79 -23.26
C LEU A 12 4.88 -35.89 -22.88
N GLY A 13 4.23 -36.29 -21.79
CA GLY A 13 3.08 -35.65 -21.20
C GLY A 13 3.31 -34.17 -20.89
N LEU A 14 2.23 -33.42 -21.08
CA LEU A 14 2.01 -32.07 -20.60
C LEU A 14 2.31 -31.97 -19.10
N LEU A 15 3.54 -31.58 -18.74
CA LEU A 15 3.76 -30.87 -17.49
C LEU A 15 3.46 -29.41 -17.78
N GLY A 16 2.18 -29.05 -17.60
CA GLY A 16 1.74 -27.67 -17.49
C GLY A 16 2.58 -27.01 -16.42
N LEU A 17 3.57 -26.23 -16.84
CA LEU A 17 4.32 -25.34 -15.98
C LEU A 17 3.29 -24.36 -15.44
N SER A 18 2.78 -24.61 -14.23
CA SER A 18 1.91 -23.66 -13.56
C SER A 18 2.70 -22.37 -13.47
N CYS A 19 2.27 -21.39 -14.24
CA CYS A 19 2.81 -20.05 -14.23
C CYS A 19 2.46 -19.46 -12.87
N LEU A 20 3.25 -19.78 -11.84
CA LEU A 20 3.31 -19.01 -10.61
C LEU A 20 4.06 -17.73 -10.96
N VAL A 21 3.39 -16.88 -11.73
CA VAL A 21 3.82 -15.49 -11.87
C VAL A 21 3.69 -14.91 -10.47
N THR A 22 4.82 -14.71 -9.80
CA THR A 22 4.89 -13.85 -8.62
C THR A 22 4.66 -12.41 -9.08
N LEU A 23 3.39 -12.11 -9.35
CA LEU A 23 2.89 -10.80 -9.72
C LEU A 23 2.89 -9.93 -8.46
N GLY A 24 3.80 -8.96 -8.45
CA GLY A 24 3.71 -7.71 -7.69
C GLY A 24 3.66 -7.86 -6.18
N SER A 25 4.75 -7.50 -5.51
CA SER A 25 4.81 -7.48 -4.05
C SER A 25 3.91 -6.36 -3.52
N GLY A 26 2.69 -6.74 -3.13
CA GLY A 26 1.80 -5.90 -2.36
C GLY A 26 2.30 -5.75 -0.94
N HIS A 27 2.44 -4.52 -0.44
CA HIS A 27 3.08 -4.30 0.86
C HIS A 27 2.17 -3.80 1.96
N GLY A 28 0.87 -3.61 1.70
CA GLY A 28 -0.04 -3.24 2.76
C GLY A 28 -1.51 -3.12 2.38
N ILE A 29 -2.32 -2.95 3.43
CA ILE A 29 -3.79 -2.92 3.37
C ILE A 29 -4.31 -1.89 4.38
N LEU A 30 -5.17 -0.98 3.95
CA LEU A 30 -5.96 -0.13 4.84
C LEU A 30 -7.08 -0.96 5.50
N THR A 31 -6.94 -1.22 6.80
CA THR A 31 -7.83 -2.08 7.59
C THR A 31 -8.88 -1.29 8.38
N VAL A 32 -8.60 -0.03 8.73
CA VAL A 32 -9.56 0.88 9.38
C VAL A 32 -9.48 2.27 8.76
N PRO A 33 -10.60 2.85 8.30
CA PRO A 33 -11.80 2.11 7.90
C PRO A 33 -11.46 1.07 6.83
N PRO A 34 -12.10 -0.11 6.80
CA PRO A 34 -11.70 -1.20 5.92
C PRO A 34 -11.85 -0.81 4.45
N ALA A 35 -10.74 -0.87 3.70
CA ALA A 35 -10.74 -0.58 2.28
C ALA A 35 -11.39 -1.69 1.44
N ARG A 36 -11.70 -1.39 0.18
CA ARG A 36 -12.36 -2.31 -0.77
C ARG A 36 -11.60 -3.63 -0.96
N ASN A 37 -10.26 -3.61 -0.97
CA ASN A 37 -9.41 -4.81 -1.00
C ASN A 37 -9.40 -5.56 0.34
N HIS A 38 -9.50 -4.87 1.48
CA HIS A 38 -9.72 -5.51 2.77
C HIS A 38 -11.09 -6.21 2.84
N LEU A 39 -12.16 -5.59 2.35
CA LEU A 39 -13.47 -6.24 2.26
C LEU A 39 -13.45 -7.42 1.29
N ALA A 40 -12.72 -7.30 0.17
CA ALA A 40 -12.52 -8.42 -0.74
C ALA A 40 -11.87 -9.62 -0.05
N TRP A 41 -10.86 -9.35 0.76
CA TRP A 41 -10.19 -10.36 1.58
C TRP A 41 -11.14 -11.03 2.56
N THR A 42 -11.78 -10.24 3.43
CA THR A 42 -12.48 -10.78 4.59
C THR A 42 -13.90 -11.25 4.29
N GLN A 43 -14.52 -10.75 3.22
CA GLN A 43 -15.94 -11.05 2.89
C GLN A 43 -16.11 -11.80 1.58
N ARG A 44 -15.17 -11.68 0.63
CA ARG A 44 -15.28 -12.28 -0.71
C ARG A 44 -14.20 -13.31 -1.01
N ASN A 45 -13.43 -13.72 0.01
CA ASN A 45 -12.35 -14.69 -0.10
C ASN A 45 -11.30 -14.35 -1.18
N TYR A 46 -11.03 -13.06 -1.39
CA TYR A 46 -9.97 -12.61 -2.29
C TYR A 46 -8.59 -12.87 -1.66
N TYR A 47 -7.81 -13.76 -2.28
CA TYR A 47 -6.59 -14.35 -1.69
C TYR A 47 -5.34 -13.47 -1.71
N TRP A 48 -5.36 -12.35 -2.44
CA TRP A 48 -4.19 -11.49 -2.66
C TRP A 48 -4.45 -9.99 -2.42
N PRO A 49 -5.04 -9.61 -1.27
CA PRO A 49 -5.53 -8.25 -1.05
C PRO A 49 -4.43 -7.19 -0.91
N ASP A 50 -3.24 -7.58 -0.47
CA ASP A 50 -2.05 -6.74 -0.39
C ASP A 50 -1.54 -6.37 -1.79
N GLY A 51 -1.54 -7.30 -2.75
CA GLY A 51 -1.14 -6.99 -4.13
C GLY A 51 -2.20 -6.23 -4.94
N ALA A 52 -3.44 -6.21 -4.47
CA ALA A 52 -4.50 -5.32 -4.96
C ALA A 52 -4.27 -3.84 -4.58
N SER A 53 -3.17 -3.52 -3.92
CA SER A 53 -2.75 -2.16 -3.61
C SER A 53 -1.80 -1.61 -4.70
N ALA A 54 -2.14 -1.72 -5.98
CA ALA A 54 -1.36 -1.24 -7.14
C ALA A 54 -0.12 -2.04 -7.57
N GLY A 55 0.05 -3.29 -7.11
CA GLY A 55 1.00 -4.25 -7.70
C GLY A 55 2.50 -3.88 -7.66
N GLY A 56 2.90 -2.81 -6.96
CA GLY A 56 4.28 -2.39 -6.76
C GLY A 56 5.00 -1.94 -8.04
N TYR A 57 6.33 -1.86 -8.00
CA TYR A 57 7.21 -1.25 -9.02
C TYR A 57 6.90 -1.71 -10.45
N LYS A 58 6.59 -3.00 -10.61
CA LYS A 58 6.32 -3.61 -11.92
C LYS A 58 5.07 -3.02 -12.58
N VAL A 59 4.04 -2.75 -11.78
CA VAL A 59 2.76 -2.22 -12.26
C VAL A 59 2.83 -0.71 -12.34
N VAL A 60 3.04 -0.02 -11.21
CA VAL A 60 2.95 1.44 -11.16
C VAL A 60 4.02 2.14 -11.99
N GLY A 61 5.25 1.62 -11.97
CA GLY A 61 6.39 2.18 -12.70
C GLY A 61 6.60 1.57 -14.08
N ALA A 62 5.77 0.60 -14.49
CA ALA A 62 5.96 -0.20 -15.71
C ALA A 62 7.41 -0.71 -15.85
N ASN A 63 7.95 -1.31 -14.79
CA ASN A 63 9.35 -1.72 -14.68
C ASN A 63 10.39 -0.60 -14.87
N GLY A 64 10.03 0.65 -14.53
CA GLY A 64 10.90 1.83 -14.68
C GLY A 64 10.77 2.51 -16.04
N ALA A 65 9.86 2.06 -16.91
CA ALA A 65 9.58 2.71 -18.20
C ALA A 65 8.86 4.06 -18.03
N VAL A 66 8.30 4.33 -16.85
CA VAL A 66 7.70 5.62 -16.50
C VAL A 66 8.54 6.29 -15.43
N ARG A 67 8.61 7.63 -15.47
CA ARG A 67 9.28 8.44 -14.44
C ARG A 67 8.26 8.99 -13.44
N TRP A 68 8.51 8.74 -12.16
CA TRP A 68 7.74 9.33 -11.06
C TRP A 68 7.76 10.87 -11.16
N PRO A 69 6.64 11.58 -10.92
CA PRO A 69 5.40 11.13 -10.29
C PRO A 69 4.36 10.54 -11.24
N ASN A 70 4.68 10.31 -12.52
CA ASN A 70 3.75 9.64 -13.42
C ASN A 70 3.72 8.15 -13.11
N GLY A 71 2.55 7.52 -13.08
CA GLY A 71 2.43 6.09 -12.82
C GLY A 71 1.23 5.48 -13.54
N LYS A 72 1.11 4.14 -13.47
CA LYS A 72 0.05 3.35 -14.10
C LYS A 72 -0.81 2.65 -13.04
N HIS A 73 -1.71 3.41 -12.44
CA HIS A 73 -2.63 2.92 -11.41
C HIS A 73 -3.96 3.69 -11.45
N SER A 74 -4.99 3.06 -10.90
CA SER A 74 -6.22 3.75 -10.53
C SER A 74 -6.07 4.41 -9.15
N ILE A 75 -7.01 5.30 -8.78
CA ILE A 75 -7.00 5.93 -7.46
C ILE A 75 -7.22 4.92 -6.31
N CYS A 76 -7.67 3.69 -6.63
CA CYS A 76 -7.94 2.64 -5.65
C CYS A 76 -7.02 1.43 -5.76
N GLY A 77 -5.91 1.56 -6.51
CA GLY A 77 -4.87 0.54 -6.58
C GLY A 77 -5.12 -0.56 -7.60
N ASP A 78 -6.08 -0.40 -8.50
CA ASP A 78 -6.15 -1.28 -9.67
C ASP A 78 -5.03 -0.94 -10.66
N ASP A 79 -4.54 -1.95 -11.37
CA ASP A 79 -3.58 -1.82 -12.46
C ASP A 79 -4.24 -1.11 -13.65
N ALA A 80 -3.83 0.12 -13.97
CA ALA A 80 -4.45 0.93 -15.02
C ALA A 80 -4.33 0.34 -16.44
N HIS A 81 -3.52 -0.70 -16.65
CA HIS A 81 -3.43 -1.41 -17.92
C HIS A 81 -4.54 -2.45 -18.11
N LYS A 82 -5.23 -2.85 -17.04
CA LYS A 82 -6.29 -3.86 -17.10
C LYS A 82 -7.64 -3.22 -17.30
N SER A 83 -8.48 -3.83 -18.15
CA SER A 83 -9.86 -3.38 -18.37
C SER A 83 -10.74 -3.60 -17.15
N ASP A 84 -10.52 -4.69 -16.40
CA ASP A 84 -11.18 -4.90 -15.12
C ASP A 84 -10.49 -4.08 -14.03
N GLN A 85 -11.25 -3.18 -13.42
CA GLN A 85 -10.83 -2.30 -12.32
C GLN A 85 -11.81 -2.51 -11.14
N PRO A 86 -11.75 -3.67 -10.47
CA PRO A 86 -12.73 -4.03 -9.45
C PRO A 86 -12.72 -3.08 -8.25
N PHE A 87 -11.58 -2.49 -7.89
CA PHE A 87 -11.47 -1.60 -6.73
C PHE A 87 -11.83 -0.15 -7.05
N MET A 88 -12.02 0.22 -8.31
CA MET A 88 -12.65 1.48 -8.71
C MET A 88 -14.16 1.48 -8.50
N LYS A 89 -14.81 0.31 -8.51
CA LYS A 89 -16.25 0.16 -8.26
C LYS A 89 -16.56 0.51 -6.80
N PRO A 90 -17.54 1.40 -6.51
CA PRO A 90 -17.92 1.73 -5.14
C PRO A 90 -18.30 0.51 -4.30
N GLY A 91 -17.81 0.47 -3.05
CA GLY A 91 -18.17 -0.53 -2.05
C GLY A 91 -19.28 -0.06 -1.10
N PRO A 92 -19.59 -0.84 -0.04
CA PRO A 92 -20.48 -0.37 1.02
C PRO A 92 -19.84 0.79 1.81
N ILE A 93 -20.66 1.69 2.36
CA ILE A 93 -20.16 2.70 3.32
C ILE A 93 -19.73 1.96 4.59
N VAL A 94 -18.44 1.99 4.90
CA VAL A 94 -17.87 1.23 6.02
C VAL A 94 -17.73 2.05 7.31
N ALA A 95 -17.84 3.38 7.22
CA ALA A 95 -17.80 4.27 8.36
C ALA A 95 -18.55 5.57 8.09
N THR A 96 -19.15 6.13 9.14
CA THR A 96 -19.74 7.47 9.14
C THR A 96 -19.03 8.33 10.16
N TYR A 97 -18.56 9.50 9.76
CA TYR A 97 -17.82 10.45 10.60
C TYR A 97 -18.51 11.80 10.66
N LYS A 98 -18.11 12.62 11.63
CA LYS A 98 -18.47 14.04 11.67
C LYS A 98 -17.44 14.88 10.94
N GLU A 99 -17.85 15.92 10.24
CA GLU A 99 -16.90 16.90 9.69
C GLU A 99 -15.98 17.46 10.79
N GLY A 100 -14.71 17.75 10.47
CA GLY A 100 -13.73 18.22 11.46
C GLY A 100 -13.24 17.17 12.47
N GLN A 101 -13.81 15.95 12.48
CA GLN A 101 -13.41 14.89 13.40
C GLN A 101 -11.96 14.42 13.17
N THR A 102 -11.25 14.11 14.26
CA THR A 102 -10.04 13.29 14.18
C THR A 102 -10.41 11.81 14.06
N VAL A 103 -9.98 11.18 12.98
CA VAL A 103 -10.23 9.77 12.68
C VAL A 103 -8.96 8.95 12.87
N GLU A 104 -9.13 7.71 13.33
CA GLU A 104 -8.05 6.72 13.39
C GLU A 104 -8.02 5.95 12.08
N VAL A 105 -6.83 5.78 11.52
CA VAL A 105 -6.59 4.99 10.30
C VAL A 105 -5.56 3.91 10.60
N HIS A 106 -5.87 2.67 10.20
CA HIS A 106 -5.06 1.50 10.53
C HIS A 106 -4.56 0.84 9.25
N VAL A 107 -3.24 0.82 9.05
CA VAL A 107 -2.61 0.25 7.86
C VAL A 107 -1.80 -0.96 8.25
N LEU A 108 -2.18 -2.13 7.73
CA LEU A 108 -1.38 -3.35 7.83
C LEU A 108 -0.25 -3.28 6.81
N LEU A 109 0.99 -3.55 7.21
CA LEU A 109 2.09 -3.75 6.27
C LEU A 109 2.66 -5.16 6.37
N THR A 110 2.92 -5.77 5.22
CA THR A 110 3.66 -7.04 5.13
C THR A 110 5.17 -6.83 5.03
N THR A 111 5.60 -5.64 4.55
CA THR A 111 6.99 -5.19 4.52
C THR A 111 7.08 -3.69 4.78
N ASN A 112 8.02 -3.26 5.62
CA ASN A 112 8.34 -1.85 5.82
C ASN A 112 9.51 -1.45 4.90
N HIS A 113 9.19 -0.76 3.81
CA HIS A 113 10.14 -0.22 2.84
C HIS A 113 10.51 1.24 3.13
N TYR A 114 10.40 1.65 4.40
CA TYR A 114 10.42 3.04 4.82
C TYR A 114 9.48 3.89 3.96
N GLY A 115 9.75 5.18 3.81
CA GLY A 115 8.92 6.04 2.98
C GLY A 115 7.78 6.65 3.77
N ARG A 116 6.67 6.95 3.10
CA ARG A 116 5.65 7.87 3.61
C ARG A 116 4.22 7.43 3.31
N PHE A 117 3.38 7.49 4.33
CA PHE A 117 1.93 7.45 4.14
C PHE A 117 1.33 8.84 3.97
N GLU A 118 0.32 8.92 3.10
CA GLU A 118 -0.62 10.03 3.04
C GLU A 118 -2.04 9.49 3.01
N PHE A 119 -2.98 10.30 3.51
CA PHE A 119 -4.41 10.00 3.44
C PHE A 119 -5.13 11.14 2.74
N ARG A 120 -6.13 10.80 1.92
CA ARG A 120 -6.86 11.78 1.12
C ARG A 120 -8.37 11.51 1.15
N LEU A 121 -9.16 12.56 1.03
CA LEU A 121 -10.58 12.49 0.73
C LEU A 121 -10.81 12.79 -0.74
N CYS A 122 -11.48 11.89 -1.43
CA CYS A 122 -11.86 12.08 -2.82
C CYS A 122 -13.39 12.08 -2.96
N PRO A 123 -13.95 12.86 -3.90
CA PRO A 123 -15.33 12.68 -4.33
C PRO A 123 -15.60 11.23 -4.73
N ALA A 124 -16.83 10.74 -4.58
CA ALA A 124 -17.19 9.37 -4.94
C ALA A 124 -16.92 9.03 -6.43
N ALA A 125 -16.98 10.03 -7.31
CA ALA A 125 -16.73 9.90 -8.74
C ALA A 125 -15.29 10.24 -9.15
N ALA A 126 -14.35 10.33 -8.20
CA ALA A 126 -12.96 10.63 -8.52
C ALA A 126 -12.33 9.53 -9.38
N THR A 127 -11.59 9.93 -10.40
CA THR A 127 -10.82 9.05 -11.29
C THR A 127 -9.33 9.41 -11.31
N LYS A 128 -8.95 10.54 -10.71
CA LYS A 128 -7.57 11.02 -10.62
C LYS A 128 -7.28 11.49 -9.20
N ASP A 129 -6.04 11.25 -8.73
CA ASP A 129 -5.58 11.69 -7.41
C ASP A 129 -5.64 13.22 -7.23
N THR A 130 -5.57 13.99 -8.33
CA THR A 130 -5.70 15.46 -8.32
C THR A 130 -7.07 15.96 -7.89
N GLN A 131 -8.10 15.11 -7.92
CA GLN A 131 -9.44 15.44 -7.41
C GLN A 131 -9.56 15.21 -5.90
N CYS A 132 -8.55 14.64 -5.27
CA CYS A 132 -8.54 14.31 -3.86
C CYS A 132 -7.87 15.42 -3.02
N ARG A 133 -8.41 15.66 -1.83
CA ARG A 133 -7.83 16.56 -0.83
C ARG A 133 -7.03 15.76 0.18
N LYS A 134 -5.75 16.09 0.35
CA LYS A 134 -4.91 15.50 1.41
C LYS A 134 -5.44 15.87 2.80
N LEU A 135 -5.33 14.92 3.74
CA LEU A 135 -5.68 15.10 5.14
C LEU A 135 -4.46 15.48 5.96
N GLU A 136 -4.66 16.38 6.92
CA GLU A 136 -3.65 16.77 7.89
C GLU A 136 -3.58 15.74 9.02
N ARG A 137 -2.36 15.44 9.47
CA ARG A 137 -2.14 14.63 10.66
C ARG A 137 -2.72 15.31 11.89
N ALA A 138 -3.18 14.51 12.83
CA ALA A 138 -3.74 15.01 14.08
C ALA A 138 -2.68 15.68 14.98
N ASP A 139 -1.40 15.41 14.81
CA ASP A 139 -0.31 16.09 15.52
C ASP A 139 0.09 17.44 14.93
N GLY A 140 -0.49 17.83 13.79
CA GLY A 140 -0.15 19.08 13.10
C GLY A 140 1.18 19.05 12.33
N LYS A 141 1.81 17.87 12.18
CA LYS A 141 3.08 17.69 11.45
C LYS A 141 2.84 17.43 9.94
N GLY A 142 1.92 18.18 9.35
CA GLY A 142 1.60 18.12 7.92
C GLY A 142 0.77 16.91 7.50
N VAL A 143 0.80 16.60 6.20
CA VAL A 143 -0.03 15.57 5.55
C VAL A 143 0.65 14.19 5.46
N GLY A 144 1.98 14.18 5.49
CA GLY A 144 2.80 12.99 5.31
C GLY A 144 3.22 12.40 6.64
N TRP A 145 3.16 11.07 6.78
CA TRP A 145 3.72 10.36 7.92
C TRP A 145 4.80 9.39 7.46
N ASP A 146 6.05 9.68 7.84
CA ASP A 146 7.20 8.84 7.49
C ASP A 146 7.27 7.60 8.38
N LEU A 147 7.49 6.43 7.79
CA LEU A 147 7.52 5.16 8.49
C LEU A 147 8.72 5.09 9.47
N PRO A 148 8.53 4.50 10.66
CA PRO A 148 9.55 4.37 11.67
C PRO A 148 10.58 3.30 11.31
N LYS A 149 11.71 3.34 12.03
CA LYS A 149 12.67 2.23 12.04
C LYS A 149 12.02 0.96 12.60
N ILE A 150 12.53 -0.18 12.13
CA ILE A 150 12.16 -1.50 12.63
C ILE A 150 13.26 -2.01 13.58
N ALA A 151 12.86 -2.71 14.65
CA ALA A 151 13.77 -3.22 15.66
C ALA A 151 14.84 -4.16 15.08
N GLN A 152 16.05 -4.09 15.62
CA GLN A 152 17.16 -4.97 15.25
C GLN A 152 16.78 -6.43 15.51
N GLY A 153 17.03 -7.31 14.53
CA GLY A 153 16.63 -8.73 14.59
C GLY A 153 15.25 -9.05 14.00
N SER A 154 14.47 -8.06 13.57
CA SER A 154 13.33 -8.30 12.67
C SER A 154 13.83 -8.92 11.35
N ARG A 155 13.25 -10.05 10.94
CA ARG A 155 13.67 -10.77 9.73
C ARG A 155 12.96 -10.21 8.50
N PHE A 156 13.69 -9.46 7.69
CA PHE A 156 13.29 -9.13 6.33
C PHE A 156 13.73 -10.25 5.39
N ASN A 157 12.89 -11.28 5.22
CA ASN A 157 13.22 -12.36 4.28
C ASN A 157 12.85 -12.03 2.81
N GLY A 158 12.74 -10.75 2.44
CA GLY A 158 12.49 -10.31 1.05
C GLY A 158 11.22 -10.88 0.39
N GLY A 159 10.34 -11.53 1.16
CA GLY A 159 9.11 -12.16 0.69
C GLY A 159 7.86 -11.44 1.18
N ALA A 160 6.73 -11.69 0.54
CA ALA A 160 5.45 -10.99 0.70
C ALA A 160 4.78 -11.11 2.09
N LEU A 161 5.43 -11.74 3.07
CA LEU A 161 4.88 -12.08 4.39
C LEU A 161 5.91 -11.82 5.51
N GLY A 162 6.67 -10.73 5.43
CA GLY A 162 7.78 -10.41 6.34
C GLY A 162 7.49 -10.72 7.81
N GLU A 163 8.10 -11.78 8.33
CA GLU A 163 7.84 -12.27 9.68
C GLU A 163 8.44 -11.32 10.72
N ASN A 164 7.64 -10.93 11.73
CA ASN A 164 8.09 -10.21 12.93
C ASN A 164 8.63 -8.78 12.70
N LEU A 165 7.97 -8.00 11.83
CA LEU A 165 8.21 -6.55 11.77
C LEU A 165 7.75 -5.87 13.06
N ARG A 166 8.68 -5.21 13.74
CA ARG A 166 8.43 -4.50 15.01
C ARG A 166 8.84 -3.03 14.89
N PRO A 167 7.90 -2.12 14.60
CA PRO A 167 8.16 -0.68 14.61
C PRO A 167 8.69 -0.20 15.97
N MET A 168 9.77 0.58 15.96
CA MET A 168 10.47 1.02 17.18
C MET A 168 9.86 2.27 17.84
N GLU A 169 8.89 2.91 17.20
CA GLU A 169 8.33 4.18 17.64
C GLU A 169 6.89 3.99 18.13
N VAL A 170 6.54 4.67 19.22
CA VAL A 170 5.16 4.90 19.66
C VAL A 170 5.11 6.28 20.29
N ASP A 171 4.05 7.04 20.00
CA ASP A 171 3.76 8.33 20.61
C ASP A 171 2.24 8.53 20.76
N ASN A 172 1.80 9.74 21.14
CA ASN A 172 0.38 10.04 21.37
C ASN A 172 -0.48 10.03 20.09
N PHE A 173 0.13 10.05 18.91
CA PHE A 173 -0.50 10.16 17.60
C PHE A 173 -0.20 8.98 16.67
N TYR A 174 0.77 8.13 17.04
CA TYR A 174 1.14 6.90 16.37
C TYR A 174 1.32 5.76 17.37
N SER A 175 0.68 4.64 17.11
CA SER A 175 1.00 3.38 17.77
C SER A 175 0.93 2.24 16.76
N TRP A 176 1.25 1.02 17.17
CA TRP A 176 1.06 -0.15 16.32
C TRP A 176 0.68 -1.37 17.16
N TYR A 177 0.12 -2.38 16.50
CA TYR A 177 -0.23 -3.65 17.14
C TYR A 177 -0.11 -4.80 16.14
N PRO A 178 0.12 -6.04 16.59
CA PRO A 178 0.10 -7.21 15.71
C PRO A 178 -1.34 -7.50 15.26
N MET A 179 -1.54 -7.68 13.96
CA MET A 179 -2.82 -8.05 13.38
C MET A 179 -3.29 -9.38 13.98
N LYS A 180 -4.54 -9.42 14.44
CA LYS A 180 -5.24 -10.66 14.76
C LYS A 180 -6.01 -11.09 13.53
N ALA A 181 -6.00 -12.39 13.22
CA ALA A 181 -6.77 -12.95 12.12
C ALA A 181 -8.24 -12.46 12.19
N PRO A 182 -8.78 -11.82 11.13
CA PRO A 182 -10.17 -11.41 11.11
C PRO A 182 -11.08 -12.64 10.96
N GLN A 183 -12.36 -12.46 11.20
CA GLN A 183 -13.35 -13.47 10.84
C GLN A 183 -13.58 -13.43 9.32
N CYS A 184 -13.24 -14.52 8.62
CA CYS A 184 -13.46 -14.70 7.18
C CYS A 184 -13.69 -16.19 6.86
N ALA A 185 -14.08 -16.53 5.62
CA ALA A 185 -14.68 -17.84 5.35
C ALA A 185 -13.71 -19.05 5.44
N SER A 186 -12.38 -18.87 5.30
CA SER A 186 -11.42 -19.98 5.41
C SER A 186 -10.25 -19.68 6.35
N HIS A 187 -9.96 -20.62 7.25
CA HIS A 187 -9.03 -20.43 8.37
C HIS A 187 -7.60 -20.07 7.95
N ALA A 188 -7.07 -20.74 6.91
CA ALA A 188 -5.74 -20.47 6.39
C ALA A 188 -5.66 -19.08 5.74
N HIS A 189 -6.74 -18.64 5.10
CA HIS A 189 -6.80 -17.36 4.42
C HIS A 189 -6.86 -16.18 5.40
N CYS A 190 -7.66 -16.29 6.46
CA CYS A 190 -7.73 -15.22 7.48
C CYS A 190 -6.44 -15.10 8.28
N LYS A 191 -5.67 -16.19 8.39
CA LYS A 191 -4.39 -16.20 9.13
C LYS A 191 -3.21 -15.65 8.34
N ARG A 192 -3.37 -15.36 7.04
CA ARG A 192 -2.29 -14.89 6.14
C ARG A 192 -1.45 -13.77 6.73
N PHE A 193 -2.08 -12.79 7.38
CA PHE A 193 -1.39 -11.64 7.97
C PHE A 193 -1.34 -11.65 9.50
N ASN A 194 -1.62 -12.80 10.14
CA ASN A 194 -1.60 -12.88 11.60
C ASN A 194 -0.20 -12.54 12.14
N GLY A 195 -0.13 -11.61 13.09
CA GLY A 195 1.12 -11.12 13.65
C GLY A 195 1.81 -9.99 12.86
N MET A 196 1.33 -9.65 11.66
CA MET A 196 1.87 -8.52 10.89
C MET A 196 1.56 -7.19 11.58
N PRO A 197 2.45 -6.19 11.51
CA PRO A 197 2.22 -4.91 12.17
C PRO A 197 1.08 -4.13 11.49
N VAL A 198 0.16 -3.66 12.32
CA VAL A 198 -0.85 -2.67 11.95
C VAL A 198 -0.46 -1.34 12.54
N TYR A 199 -0.20 -0.36 11.68
CA TYR A 199 0.16 1.00 12.01
C TYR A 199 -1.11 1.79 12.27
N LYS A 200 -1.26 2.31 13.49
CA LYS A 200 -2.39 3.10 13.93
C LYS A 200 -2.01 4.59 13.94
N LEU A 201 -2.68 5.37 13.12
CA LEU A 201 -2.40 6.79 12.91
C LEU A 201 -3.67 7.62 13.09
N ARG A 202 -3.50 8.93 13.30
CA ARG A 202 -4.62 9.86 13.49
C ARG A 202 -4.56 11.02 12.49
N TYR A 203 -5.66 11.24 11.78
CA TYR A 203 -5.80 12.29 10.76
C TYR A 203 -7.07 13.12 11.01
N ARG A 204 -7.07 14.38 10.60
CA ARG A 204 -8.22 15.28 10.76
C ARG A 204 -9.02 15.35 9.47
N LEU A 205 -10.32 15.07 9.56
CA LEU A 205 -11.25 15.40 8.50
C LEU A 205 -11.40 16.93 8.39
N PRO A 206 -11.62 17.48 7.19
CA PRO A 206 -11.81 18.91 7.02
C PRO A 206 -13.14 19.38 7.64
N LYS A 207 -13.11 20.57 8.24
CA LYS A 207 -14.34 21.28 8.63
C LYS A 207 -15.04 21.82 7.37
N GLY A 208 -16.37 21.87 7.38
CA GLY A 208 -17.17 22.35 6.27
C GLY A 208 -17.28 21.38 5.09
N TYR A 209 -16.88 20.11 5.27
CA TYR A 209 -16.92 19.10 4.21
C TYR A 209 -17.82 17.95 4.62
N LYS A 210 -18.94 17.83 3.92
CA LYS A 210 -19.91 16.74 4.09
C LYS A 210 -20.03 15.96 2.81
N CYS A 211 -20.24 14.66 2.94
CA CYS A 211 -20.41 13.75 1.80
C CYS A 211 -21.36 12.63 2.22
N GLU A 212 -22.38 12.34 1.41
CA GLU A 212 -23.20 11.13 1.59
C GLU A 212 -22.41 9.87 1.22
N ARG A 213 -21.46 10.04 0.31
CA ARG A 213 -20.46 9.04 -0.06
C ARG A 213 -19.21 9.76 -0.53
N CYS A 214 -18.08 9.45 0.08
CA CYS A 214 -16.77 9.83 -0.42
C CYS A 214 -15.74 8.73 -0.15
N ILE A 215 -14.59 8.87 -0.79
CA ILE A 215 -13.52 7.89 -0.72
C ILE A 215 -12.47 8.42 0.27
N LEU A 216 -12.17 7.65 1.31
CA LEU A 216 -10.92 7.79 2.04
C LEU A 216 -9.85 6.95 1.34
N GLN A 217 -8.88 7.61 0.74
CA GLN A 217 -7.77 6.99 0.05
C GLN A 217 -6.56 6.94 0.98
N TRP A 218 -5.95 5.77 1.13
CA TRP A 218 -4.59 5.62 1.64
C TRP A 218 -3.62 5.54 0.47
N TYR A 219 -2.51 6.27 0.56
CA TYR A 219 -1.39 6.21 -0.36
C TYR A 219 -0.09 5.98 0.39
N TYR A 220 0.76 5.14 -0.16
CA TYR A 220 2.09 4.85 0.37
C TYR A 220 3.14 4.97 -0.73
N LEU A 221 4.05 5.92 -0.54
CA LEU A 221 5.27 6.07 -1.33
C LEU A 221 6.43 5.41 -0.58
N THR A 222 7.00 4.33 -1.11
CA THR A 222 8.13 3.64 -0.46
C THR A 222 9.43 4.45 -0.55
N GLY A 223 10.36 4.19 0.39
CA GLY A 223 11.66 4.86 0.43
C GLY A 223 12.82 4.03 -0.10
N HIS A 224 12.69 2.71 -0.22
CA HIS A 224 13.83 1.81 -0.45
C HIS A 224 14.57 1.96 -1.80
N LYS A 225 14.01 2.70 -2.77
CA LYS A 225 14.64 2.97 -4.08
C LYS A 225 15.11 4.41 -4.26
N CYS A 226 14.43 5.33 -3.60
CA CYS A 226 14.70 6.76 -3.65
C CYS A 226 14.08 7.41 -2.42
N HIS A 227 14.65 8.54 -2.02
CA HIS A 227 14.19 9.27 -0.86
C HIS A 227 12.87 10.00 -1.19
N PRO A 228 11.78 9.83 -0.40
CA PRO A 228 10.54 10.57 -0.65
C PRO A 228 10.79 12.09 -0.68
N PRO A 229 10.31 12.82 -1.70
CA PRO A 229 10.55 14.26 -1.80
C PRO A 229 10.05 15.03 -0.60
N CYS A 230 10.65 16.18 -0.35
CA CYS A 230 10.20 17.01 0.75
C CYS A 230 8.81 17.61 0.52
N ILE A 231 8.03 17.59 1.58
CA ILE A 231 6.75 18.28 1.64
C ILE A 231 7.07 19.65 2.23
N LYS A 232 7.12 20.68 1.38
CA LYS A 232 7.43 22.06 1.82
C LYS A 232 6.49 22.58 2.92
N SER A 233 5.27 22.03 3.00
CA SER A 233 4.30 22.34 4.06
C SER A 233 4.50 21.56 5.37
N ASP A 234 5.41 20.58 5.38
CA ASP A 234 5.78 19.82 6.57
C ASP A 234 6.75 20.67 7.42
N ARG A 235 6.18 21.34 8.41
CA ARG A 235 6.91 22.19 9.36
C ARG A 235 7.88 21.42 10.26
N TYR A 236 7.84 20.09 10.25
CA TYR A 236 8.62 19.27 11.15
C TYR A 236 9.99 18.87 10.57
N TYR A 237 10.14 18.85 9.23
CA TYR A 237 11.41 18.56 8.57
C TYR A 237 11.61 19.36 7.26
N PRO A 238 12.28 20.53 7.31
CA PRO A 238 12.54 21.33 6.11
C PRO A 238 13.55 20.67 5.13
N ASP A 239 14.40 19.76 5.63
CA ASP A 239 15.24 18.86 4.83
C ASP A 239 15.00 17.41 5.26
N CYS A 240 14.37 16.63 4.40
CA CYS A 240 13.92 15.27 4.71
C CYS A 240 15.07 14.30 4.84
N ARG A 241 16.24 14.61 4.26
CA ARG A 241 17.48 13.86 4.51
C ARG A 241 17.92 13.94 5.97
N SER A 242 17.59 15.03 6.65
CA SER A 242 17.86 15.19 8.09
C SER A 242 16.86 14.46 8.99
N ASN A 243 15.80 13.85 8.41
CA ASN A 243 14.81 13.09 9.19
C ASN A 243 15.54 11.98 9.97
N PRO A 244 15.48 11.99 11.32
CA PRO A 244 16.14 10.99 12.17
C PRO A 244 15.74 9.53 11.86
N LYS A 245 14.56 9.33 11.24
CA LYS A 245 14.08 8.01 10.79
C LYS A 245 14.96 7.43 9.67
N TYR A 246 15.55 8.29 8.85
CA TYR A 246 16.45 7.90 7.76
C TYR A 246 17.93 7.97 8.15
N ARG A 247 18.28 8.65 9.24
CA ARG A 247 19.67 8.73 9.72
C ARG A 247 20.23 7.34 10.06
N GLY A 248 21.40 7.03 9.49
CA GLY A 248 22.10 5.76 9.71
C GLY A 248 21.50 4.58 8.94
N THR A 249 20.57 4.83 8.02
CA THR A 249 20.09 3.83 7.05
C THR A 249 20.64 4.15 5.67
N TYR A 250 20.57 3.19 4.75
CA TYR A 250 20.98 3.38 3.35
C TYR A 250 20.22 4.51 2.64
N LEU A 251 19.08 4.96 3.19
CA LEU A 251 18.21 6.01 2.65
C LEU A 251 18.78 7.42 2.77
N ALA A 252 19.69 7.64 3.72
CA ALA A 252 20.29 8.97 3.94
C ALA A 252 21.13 9.43 2.73
N GLY A 253 21.66 8.50 1.95
CA GLY A 253 22.50 8.78 0.76
C GLY A 253 21.74 8.74 -0.58
N MET A 254 20.44 8.46 -0.59
CA MET A 254 19.67 8.32 -1.83
C MET A 254 19.24 9.67 -2.42
N ASP A 255 19.08 9.69 -3.74
CA ASP A 255 18.43 10.78 -4.46
C ASP A 255 16.93 10.85 -4.16
N TYR A 256 16.39 12.07 -4.23
CA TYR A 256 14.95 12.27 -4.09
C TYR A 256 14.20 11.63 -5.26
N CYS A 257 13.07 10.96 -5.00
CA CYS A 257 12.25 10.40 -6.06
C CYS A 257 11.84 11.48 -7.07
N GLY A 258 11.95 11.17 -8.36
CA GLY A 258 11.65 12.09 -9.45
C GLY A 258 12.83 12.92 -9.95
N THR A 259 13.99 12.92 -9.26
CA THR A 259 15.21 13.50 -9.81
C THR A 259 15.76 12.63 -10.96
N GLU A 260 16.65 13.18 -11.76
CA GLU A 260 17.13 12.58 -13.01
C GLU A 260 17.71 11.17 -12.84
N TRP A 261 18.41 10.92 -11.73
CA TRP A 261 19.09 9.66 -11.45
C TRP A 261 18.34 8.75 -10.48
N SER A 262 17.18 9.20 -9.99
CA SER A 262 16.39 8.40 -9.04
C SER A 262 15.69 7.23 -9.72
N SER A 263 15.71 6.08 -9.08
CA SER A 263 14.89 4.93 -9.46
C SER A 263 13.41 5.20 -9.17
N TYR A 264 12.51 4.59 -9.94
CA TYR A 264 11.08 4.64 -9.66
C TYR A 264 10.77 3.96 -8.29
N PRO A 265 10.04 4.62 -7.37
CA PRO A 265 9.67 4.04 -6.08
C PRO A 265 8.51 3.04 -6.23
N GLU A 266 8.40 2.05 -5.35
CA GLU A 266 7.12 1.34 -5.23
C GLU A 266 6.07 2.25 -4.60
N GLU A 267 4.82 2.10 -5.05
CA GLU A 267 3.70 2.87 -4.56
C GLU A 267 2.46 2.00 -4.36
N PHE A 268 1.64 2.31 -3.37
CA PHE A 268 0.45 1.53 -2.99
C PHE A 268 -0.76 2.42 -2.70
N TRP A 269 -1.95 2.02 -3.16
CA TRP A 269 -3.21 2.75 -2.97
C TRP A 269 -4.33 1.84 -2.51
N ASN A 270 -5.13 2.29 -1.54
CA ASN A 270 -6.40 1.67 -1.18
C ASN A 270 -7.49 2.71 -1.00
N CYS A 271 -8.75 2.31 -1.22
CA CYS A 271 -9.93 3.14 -1.04
C CYS A 271 -10.89 2.50 -0.04
N ALA A 272 -11.40 3.30 0.91
CA ALA A 272 -12.55 2.97 1.74
C ALA A 272 -13.69 3.93 1.44
N ASP A 273 -14.91 3.42 1.30
CA ASP A 273 -16.11 4.24 1.11
C ASP A 273 -16.66 4.69 2.47
N ILE A 274 -16.78 6.00 2.69
CA ILE A 274 -17.20 6.59 3.96
C ILE A 274 -18.28 7.66 3.75
N LYS A 275 -18.95 8.03 4.84
CA LYS A 275 -19.88 9.16 4.93
C LYS A 275 -19.33 10.20 5.92
N ILE A 276 -19.52 11.49 5.63
CA ILE A 276 -19.15 12.59 6.52
C ILE A 276 -20.36 13.54 6.66
N GLN A 277 -20.78 13.79 7.90
CA GLN A 277 -21.98 14.60 8.24
C GLN A 277 -21.69 15.73 9.23
#